data_AF-A0A3D2P8M9-F1
#
_entry.id   AF-A0A3D2P8M9-F1
#
_cell.length_a   1.000
_cell.length_b   1.000
_cell.length_c   1.000
_cell.angle_alpha   90.00
_cell.angle_beta   90.00
_cell.angle_gamma   90.00
#
_symmetry.space_group_name_H-M   'P 1'
#
loop_
_entity.id
_entity.type
_entity.pdbx_description
1 polymer ?
#
loop_
_entity_poly.entity_id
_entity_poly.type
_entity_poly.pdbx_seq_one_letter_code
_entity_poly.pdbx_strand_id
1 'polypeptide(L)' 'MHYVYILLSKRDNKLYIGSSNDLNKRLKEHNESKVFTTASRRQLELIYYES' A
#
# COMPACT_ATOMS: atom_id res chain seq x y z
N MET A 1 -3.57 3.04 -17.27
CA MET A 1 -3.91 1.77 -16.60
C MET A 1 -4.09 2.06 -15.13
N HIS A 2 -5.11 1.47 -14.50
CA HIS A 2 -5.45 1.72 -13.10
C HIS A 2 -5.22 0.43 -12.33
N TYR A 3 -4.24 0.40 -11.43
CA TYR A 3 -4.02 -0.76 -10.59
C TYR A 3 -4.88 -0.66 -9.35
N VAL A 4 -5.54 -1.76 -8.99
CA VAL A 4 -6.10 -1.97 -7.64
C VAL A 4 -5.13 -2.86 -6.88
N TYR A 5 -4.78 -2.48 -5.65
CA TYR A 5 -3.77 -3.19 -4.87
C TYR A 5 -4.19 -3.39 -3.43
N ILE A 6 -3.69 -4.46 -2.82
CA ILE A 6 -3.92 -4.83 -1.43
C ILE A 6 -2.58 -4.92 -0.71
N LEU A 7 -2.44 -4.16 0.36
CA LEU A 7 -1.30 -4.21 1.27
C LEU A 7 -1.72 -4.86 2.60
N LEU A 8 -0.85 -5.69 3.15
CA LEU A 8 -0.96 -6.22 4.50
C LEU A 8 -0.02 -5.45 5.43
N SER A 9 -0.54 -4.86 6.50
CA SER A 9 0.32 -4.32 7.55
C SER A 9 0.79 -5.44 8.47
N LYS A 10 2.10 -5.63 8.61
CA LYS A 10 2.67 -6.59 9.56
C LYS A 10 2.50 -6.18 11.03
N ARG A 11 2.10 -4.94 11.28
CA ARG A 11 1.94 -4.39 12.63
C ARG A 11 0.59 -4.74 13.24
N ASP A 12 -0.47 -4.56 12.46
CA ASP A 12 -1.85 -4.74 12.93
C ASP A 12 -2.59 -5.89 12.22
N ASN A 13 -1.91 -6.59 11.30
CA ASN A 13 -2.45 -7.63 10.43
C ASN A 13 -3.69 -7.20 9.65
N LYS A 14 -3.88 -5.88 9.43
CA LYS A 14 -5.00 -5.36 8.66
C LYS A 14 -4.61 -5.16 7.21
N LEU A 15 -5.62 -5.32 6.36
CA LEU A 15 -5.52 -5.05 4.95
C LEU A 15 -5.75 -3.56 4.69
N TYR A 16 -5.05 -3.05 3.67
CA TYR A 16 -5.26 -1.74 3.09
C TYR A 16 -5.49 -1.93 1.59
N ILE A 17 -6.59 -1.41 1.07
CA ILE A 17 -6.95 -1.49 -0.34
C ILE A 17 -6.82 -0.08 -0.92
N GLY A 18 -6.15 0.03 -2.05
CA GLY A 18 -5.99 1.30 -2.75
C GLY A 18 -5.99 1.11 -4.26
N SER A 19 -6.07 2.23 -4.96
CA SER A 19 -5.84 2.27 -6.41
C SER A 19 -4.81 3.34 -6.77
N SER A 20 -4.06 3.09 -7.83
CA SER A 20 -3.05 4.00 -8.36
C SER A 20 -2.81 3.72 -9.83
N ASN A 21 -2.44 4.75 -10.59
CA ASN A 21 -1.98 4.58 -11.97
C ASN A 21 -0.53 4.12 -12.04
N ASP A 22 0.19 4.24 -10.92
CA ASP A 22 1.58 3.86 -10.76
C ASP A 22 1.73 3.13 -9.42
N LEU A 23 1.70 1.79 -9.48
CA LEU A 23 1.76 0.93 -8.30
C LEU A 23 3.12 1.05 -7.60
N ASN A 24 4.22 1.07 -8.36
CA ASN A 24 5.58 1.14 -7.83
C ASN A 24 5.84 2.43 -7.06
N LYS A 25 5.45 3.58 -7.65
CA LYS A 25 5.56 4.87 -6.97
C LYS A 25 4.77 4.87 -5.67
N ARG A 26 3.53 4.36 -5.69
CA ARG A 26 2.64 4.35 -4.53
C ARG A 26 3.16 3.45 -3.40
N LEU A 27 3.71 2.28 -3.74
CA LEU A 27 4.36 1.39 -2.76
C LEU A 27 5.55 2.07 -2.07
N LYS A 28 6.37 2.80 -2.85
CA LYS A 28 7.49 3.58 -2.30
C LYS A 28 6.99 4.66 -1.33
N GLU A 29 5.92 5.39 -1.67
CA GLU A 29 5.31 6.39 -0.80
C GLU A 29 4.78 5.79 0.52
N HIS A 30 4.17 4.61 0.47
CA HIS A 30 3.72 3.88 1.65
C HIS A 30 4.90 3.46 2.55
N ASN A 31 5.99 2.95 1.96
CA ASN A 31 7.19 2.53 2.70
C ASN A 31 7.98 3.72 3.29
N GLU A 32 7.99 4.86 2.60
CA GLU A 32 8.60 6.10 3.08
C GLU A 32 7.74 6.85 4.11
N SER A 33 6.61 6.27 4.56
CA SER A 33 5.66 6.90 5.49
C SER A 33 5.10 8.25 5.00
N LYS A 34 5.09 8.49 3.68
CA LYS A 34 4.56 9.73 3.07
C LYS A 34 3.04 9.75 2.98
N VAL A 35 2.41 8.58 3.14
CA VAL A 35 0.95 8.44 3.13
C VAL A 35 0.41 8.51 4.56
N PHE A 36 -0.21 9.64 4.93
CA PHE A 36 -0.70 9.90 6.29
C PHE A 36 -1.57 8.77 6.87
N THR A 37 -2.49 8.21 6.06
CA THR A 37 -3.44 7.18 6.51
C THR A 37 -2.78 5.84 6.83
N THR A 38 -1.63 5.55 6.24
CA THR A 38 -0.91 4.29 6.44
C THR A 38 0.44 4.48 7.14
N ALA A 39 0.85 5.72 7.42
CA ALA A 39 2.12 6.05 8.07
C ALA A 39 2.24 5.47 9.49
N SER A 40 1.12 5.28 10.20
CA SER A 40 1.07 4.61 11.50
C SER A 40 1.09 3.07 11.39
N ARG A 41 0.74 2.53 10.21
CA ARG A 41 0.62 1.09 9.91
C ARG A 41 1.88 0.51 9.27
N ARG A 42 3.05 1.09 9.59
CA ARG A 42 4.39 0.79 9.01
C ARG A 42 4.64 -0.70 8.80
N GLN A 43 5.48 -1.02 7.81
CA GLN A 43 5.73 -2.38 7.28
C GLN A 43 4.51 -2.93 6.52
N LEU A 44 4.18 -2.26 5.41
CA LEU A 44 3.13 -2.68 4.50
C LEU A 44 3.74 -3.55 3.41
N GLU A 45 3.25 -4.78 3.29
CA GLU A 45 3.67 -5.72 2.26
C GLU A 45 2.59 -5.80 1.18
N LEU A 46 2.99 -5.72 -0.09
CA LEU A 46 2.07 -5.96 -1.20
C LEU A 46 1.75 -7.46 -1.27
N ILE A 47 0.48 -7.80 -1.12
CA ILE A 47 0.03 -9.20 -1.20
C ILE A 47 -0.75 -9.51 -2.48
N TYR A 48 -1.34 -8.48 -3.12
CA TYR A 48 -2.12 -8.64 -4.33
C TYR A 48 -2.21 -7.33 -5.12
N TYR A 49 -2.28 -7.42 -6.45
CA TYR A 49 -2.70 -6.32 -7.31
C TYR A 49 -3.34 -6.84 -8.61
N GLU A 50 -4.20 -6.03 -9.21
CA GLU A 50 -4.87 -6.25 -10.49
C GLU A 50 -4.80 -4.96 -11.33
N SER A 51 -4.84 -5.07 -12.66
CA SER A 51 -4.64 -3.98 -13.64
C SER A 51 -5.88 -3.65 -14.45
#